data_AF-A0A818AAP1-F1
#
_entry.id   AF-A0A818AAP1-F1
#
_cell.length_a   1.000
_cell.length_b   1.000
_cell.length_c   1.000
_cell.angle_alpha   90.00
_cell.angle_beta   90.00
_cell.angle_gamma   90.00
#
_symmetry.space_group_name_H-M   'P 1'
#
loop_
_entity.id
_entity.type
_entity.pdbx_description
1 polymer ?
#
loop_
_entity_poly.entity_id
_entity_poly.type
_entity_poly.pdbx_seq_one_letter_code
_entity_poly.pdbx_strand_id
1 'polypeptide(L)' 'VYRFNDANRKVNLVGNCIKTEADAKPHHIIFHPNKSLAFLRNELNSTTNVYRIHVLCEQSEYL' A
#
# COMPACT_ATOMS: atom_id res chain seq x y z
N VAL A 1 -3.06 -1.38 6.04
CA VAL A 1 -3.48 -1.50 4.61
C VAL A 1 -4.97 -1.82 4.56
N TYR A 2 -5.73 -1.18 3.69
CA TYR A 2 -7.18 -1.38 3.59
C TYR A 2 -7.59 -2.01 2.26
N ARG A 3 -8.62 -2.85 2.28
CA ARG A 3 -9.31 -3.36 1.10
C ARG A 3 -10.69 -2.72 1.04
N PHE A 4 -11.00 -2.11 -0.10
CA PHE A 4 -12.35 -1.64 -0.38
C PHE A 4 -13.18 -2.81 -0.92
N ASN A 5 -14.33 -3.06 -0.32
CA ASN A 5 -15.30 -4.04 -0.80
C ASN A 5 -16.37 -3.30 -1.61
N ASP A 6 -16.44 -3.60 -2.90
CA ASP A 6 -17.30 -2.87 -3.84
C ASP A 6 -18.79 -3.21 -3.66
N ALA A 7 -19.10 -4.45 -3.25
CA ALA A 7 -20.47 -4.92 -3.09
C ALA A 7 -21.21 -4.23 -1.92
N ASN A 8 -20.50 -3.95 -0.83
CA ASN A 8 -21.08 -3.31 0.36
C ASN A 8 -20.56 -1.90 0.62
N ARG A 9 -19.68 -1.39 -0.26
CA ARG A 9 -19.06 -0.06 -0.20
C ARG A 9 -18.32 0.23 1.12
N LYS A 10 -17.83 -0.82 1.79
CA LYS A 10 -17.08 -0.69 3.05
C LYS A 10 -15.58 -0.85 2.84
N VAL A 11 -14.81 -0.18 3.70
CA VAL A 11 -13.36 -0.31 3.79
C VAL A 11 -13.03 -1.23 4.96
N ASN A 12 -12.29 -2.30 4.69
CA ASN A 12 -11.86 -3.25 5.71
C ASN A 12 -10.35 -3.17 5.90
N LEU A 13 -9.89 -3.17 7.14
CA LEU A 13 -8.46 -3.29 7.44
C LEU A 13 -8.02 -4.72 7.13
N VAL A 14 -7.03 -4.88 6.25
CA VAL A 14 -6.57 -6.20 5.76
C VAL A 14 -5.09 -6.47 5.98
N GLY A 15 -4.35 -5.50 6.51
CA GLY A 15 -2.93 -5.68 6.76
C GLY A 15 -2.36 -4.63 7.70
N ASN A 16 -1.19 -4.95 8.24
CA ASN A 16 -0.50 -4.13 9.23
C ASN A 16 -0.19 -2.72 8.70
N CYS A 17 -0.12 -1.76 9.63
CA CYS A 17 0.54 -0.49 9.35
C CYS A 17 2.01 -0.76 9.08
N ILE A 18 2.52 -0.23 7.98
CA ILE A 18 3.95 -0.25 7.69
C ILE A 18 4.59 0.75 8.65
N LYS A 19 5.44 0.25 9.55
CA LYS A 19 6.27 1.13 10.38
C LYS A 19 7.32 1.76 9.49
N THR A 20 7.45 3.07 9.60
CA THR A 20 8.55 3.83 8.99
C THR A 20 9.57 4.16 10.07
N GLU A 21 10.75 4.59 9.64
CA GLU A 21 11.76 5.09 10.57
C GLU A 21 11.22 6.27 11.39
N ALA A 22 11.73 6.39 12.62
CA ALA A 22 11.56 7.61 13.39
C ALA A 22 12.07 8.81 12.57
N ASP A 23 11.36 9.93 12.65
CA ASP A 23 11.67 11.16 11.91
C ASP A 23 11.60 11.04 10.38
N ALA A 24 10.96 10.00 9.83
CA ALA A 24 10.76 9.90 8.37
C ALA A 24 9.76 10.94 7.84
N LYS A 25 8.70 11.25 8.61
CA LYS A 25 7.54 12.03 8.17
C LYS A 25 7.07 11.62 6.75
N PRO A 26 6.47 10.44 6.60
CA PRO A 26 5.99 9.96 5.31
C PRO A 26 4.83 10.83 4.81
N HIS A 27 4.91 11.31 3.57
CA HIS A 27 3.94 12.29 3.06
C HIS A 27 3.29 11.87 1.73
N HIS A 28 4.04 11.23 0.83
CA HIS A 28 3.53 10.83 -0.49
C HIS A 28 3.89 9.39 -0.81
N ILE A 29 2.92 8.64 -1.33
CA ILE A 29 3.11 7.30 -1.87
C ILE A 29 2.72 7.28 -3.35
N ILE A 30 3.53 6.63 -4.18
CA ILE A 30 3.23 6.36 -5.59
C ILE A 30 3.42 4.87 -5.88
N PHE A 31 2.62 4.34 -6.81
CA PHE A 31 2.70 2.95 -7.24
C PHE A 31 3.36 2.87 -8.60
N HIS A 32 4.27 1.92 -8.78
CA HIS A 32 4.81 1.62 -10.11
C HIS A 32 3.66 1.20 -11.05
N PRO A 33 3.68 1.51 -12.35
CA PRO A 33 2.56 1.24 -13.26
C PRO A 33 2.10 -0.23 -13.30
N ASN A 34 3.02 -1.18 -13.18
CA ASN A 34 2.72 -2.61 -13.12
C ASN A 34 2.25 -3.10 -11.73
N LYS A 35 2.11 -2.19 -10.76
CA LYS A 35 1.65 -2.43 -9.39
C LYS A 35 2.52 -3.39 -8.55
N SER A 36 3.75 -3.69 -8.97
CA SER A 36 4.65 -4.59 -8.22
C SER A 36 5.43 -3.87 -7.11
N LEU A 37 5.55 -2.54 -7.19
CA LEU A 37 6.30 -1.71 -6.24
C LEU A 37 5.48 -0.47 -5.84
N ALA A 38 5.73 0.00 -4.62
CA ALA A 38 5.37 1.35 -4.19
C ALA A 38 6.58 2.09 -3.63
N PHE A 39 6.58 3.40 -3.82
CA PHE A 39 7.61 4.32 -3.36
C PHE A 39 6.99 5.31 -2.38
N LEU A 40 7.58 5.44 -1.21
CA LEU A 40 7.14 6.37 -0.16
C LEU A 40 8.21 7.44 0.04
N ARG A 41 7.87 8.70 -0.23
CA ARG A 41 8.74 9.84 0.05
C ARG A 41 8.64 10.22 1.52
N ASN A 42 9.79 10.25 2.18
CA ASN A 42 9.95 10.70 3.55
C ASN A 42 10.47 12.14 3.54
N GLU A 43 9.66 13.06 4.05
CA GLU A 43 9.95 14.50 3.95
C GLU A 43 11.10 14.92 4.86
N LEU A 44 11.15 14.38 6.08
CA LEU A 44 11.99 14.93 7.14
C LEU A 44 13.41 14.36 7.13
N ASN A 45 13.60 13.10 6.73
CA ASN A 45 14.92 12.47 6.69
C ASN A 45 15.51 12.31 5.27
N SER A 46 14.86 12.89 4.24
CA SER A 46 15.33 12.88 2.85
C SER A 46 15.55 11.48 2.25
N THR A 47 14.79 10.48 2.70
CA THR A 47 14.86 9.11 2.16
C THR A 47 13.62 8.75 1.33
N THR A 48 13.72 7.65 0.58
CA THR A 48 12.57 7.03 -0.07
C THR A 48 12.55 5.54 0.28
N ASN A 49 11.48 5.06 0.89
CA ASN A 49 11.28 3.63 1.08
C ASN A 49 10.68 3.02 -0.19
N VAL A 50 11.10 1.80 -0.51
CA VAL A 50 10.56 1.00 -1.61
C VAL A 50 9.94 -0.27 -1.03
N TYR A 51 8.67 -0.51 -1.36
CA TYR A 51 7.94 -1.69 -0.90
C TYR A 51 7.57 -2.56 -2.09
N ARG A 52 7.81 -3.86 -1.98
CA ARG A 52 7.22 -4.83 -2.90
C ARG A 52 5.76 -5.05 -2.55
N ILE A 53 4.92 -5.02 -3.57
CA ILE A 53 3.48 -5.25 -3.44
C ILE A 53 3.14 -6.61 -4.01
N HIS A 54 2.48 -7.40 -3.18
CA HIS A 54 1.84 -8.64 -3.58
C HIS A 54 0.34 -8.37 -3.69
N VAL A 55 -0.15 -8.21 -4.91
CA VAL A 55 -1.59 -8.15 -5.15
C VAL A 55 -2.10 -9.58 -5.06
N LEU A 56 -2.73 -9.92 -3.93
CA LEU A 56 -3.57 -11.11 -3.85
C LEU A 56 -4.82 -10.83 -4.68
N CYS A 57 -4.76 -11.16 -5.96
CA CYS A 57 -5.93 -11.23 -6.80
C CYS A 57 -6.64 -12.53 -6.41
N GLU A 58 -7.67 -12.45 -5.56
CA GLU A 58 -8.62 -13.55 -5.45
C GLU A 58 -9.27 -13.67 -6.82
N GLN A 59 -8.85 -14.69 -7.58
CA GLN A 59 -9.57 -15.11 -8.77
C GLN A 59 -10.95 -15.53 -8.28
N SER A 60 -11.95 -14.70 -8.54
CA SER A 60 -13.33 -15.12 -8.40
C SER A 60 -13.55 -16.15 -9.49
N GLU A 61 -13.42 -17.43 -9.15
CA GLU A 61 -13.93 -18.53 -9.96
C GLU A 61 -15.43 -18.29 -10.14
N TYR A 62 -15.81 -17.80 -11.33
CA TYR A 62 -17.17 -17.96 -11.82
C TYR A 62 -17.28 -19.41 -12.29
N LEU A 63 -17.90 -20.25 -11.47
CA LEU A 63 -18.50 -21.54 -11.85
C LEU A 63 -20.03 -21.42 -11.73
#